data_AF-A0AAU9AQ09-F1
#
_entry.id   AF-A0AAU9AQ09-F1
#
_cell.length_a   1.000
_cell.length_b   1.000
_cell.length_c   1.000
_cell.angle_alpha   90.00
_cell.angle_beta   90.00
_cell.angle_gamma   90.00
#
_symmetry.space_group_name_H-M   'P 1'
#
loop_
_entity.id
_entity.type
_entity.pdbx_description
1 polymer ?
#
loop_
_entity_poly.entity_id
_entity_poly.type
_entity_poly.pdbx_seq_one_letter_code
_entity_poly.pdbx_strand_id
1 'polypeptide(L)'
;MSPLSRRLVPAAIAVSLCLAVGACMASGNASSDAAKPPAPKAAPNLPSEASVDAVPTPEPQPMPSDRAADPNKPKAQVGEPVGAGPFGQFIVKYRDDTQPLKQVGAVQPRLDRTAAQFGKRGLALTWKHRMGINADVFSVSPALDRGEAVALMNAFAADPDVQFIEPDNHISLGPIIRQPATVDK
;
A
#
# COMPACT_ATOMS: atom_id res chain seq x y z
N MET A 1 0.12 -15.01 -55.63
CA MET A 1 -1.35 -14.95 -55.61
C MET A 1 -1.80 -15.12 -54.16
N SER A 2 -2.05 -14.00 -53.49
CA SER A 2 -2.81 -13.88 -52.23
C SER A 2 -4.14 -13.21 -52.62
N PRO A 3 -5.28 -13.39 -51.92
CA PRO A 3 -5.42 -13.04 -50.49
C PRO A 3 -6.44 -13.89 -49.69
N LEU A 4 -6.45 -13.77 -48.37
CA LEU A 4 -7.67 -13.41 -47.61
C LEU A 4 -7.35 -13.26 -46.12
N SER A 5 -7.22 -12.00 -45.72
CA SER A 5 -7.29 -11.52 -44.34
C SER A 5 -8.66 -11.80 -43.74
N ARG A 6 -8.70 -12.21 -42.47
CA ARG A 6 -9.85 -11.93 -41.60
C ARG A 6 -9.39 -11.10 -40.42
N ARG A 7 -9.79 -9.83 -40.44
CA ARG A 7 -9.78 -8.91 -39.30
C ARG A 7 -11.05 -9.16 -38.50
N LEU A 8 -10.95 -9.35 -37.19
CA LEU A 8 -12.04 -9.06 -36.25
C LEU A 8 -11.54 -7.99 -35.27
N VAL A 9 -12.34 -6.93 -35.15
CA VAL A 9 -12.17 -5.71 -34.35
C VAL A 9 -13.09 -5.84 -33.10
N PRO A 10 -12.80 -5.15 -31.98
CA PRO A 10 -13.15 -5.59 -30.63
C PRO A 10 -14.51 -5.10 -30.14
N ALA A 11 -15.06 -5.78 -29.12
CA ALA A 11 -16.19 -5.29 -28.33
C ALA A 11 -15.68 -4.41 -27.20
N ALA A 12 -15.96 -3.11 -27.29
CA ALA A 12 -15.79 -2.16 -26.21
C ALA A 12 -16.90 -2.35 -25.16
N ILE A 13 -16.54 -2.65 -23.92
CA ILE A 13 -17.46 -2.57 -22.78
C ILE A 13 -17.01 -1.36 -21.94
N ALA A 14 -17.74 -0.27 -22.09
CA ALA A 14 -17.65 0.91 -21.23
C ALA A 14 -18.52 0.67 -20.00
N VAL A 15 -17.92 0.54 -18.81
CA VAL A 15 -18.65 0.58 -17.54
C VAL A 15 -18.42 1.94 -16.91
N SER A 16 -19.54 2.61 -16.67
CA SER A 16 -19.66 3.99 -16.24
C SER A 16 -19.14 4.22 -14.82
N LEU A 17 -18.39 5.31 -14.71
CA LEU A 17 -17.86 5.94 -13.51
C LEU A 17 -19.00 6.68 -12.77
N CYS A 18 -19.26 6.35 -11.50
CA CYS A 18 -20.07 7.18 -10.61
C CYS A 18 -19.17 7.75 -9.50
N LEU A 19 -18.77 9.01 -9.67
CA LEU A 19 -18.17 9.84 -8.62
C LEU A 19 -19.29 10.44 -7.78
N ALA A 20 -19.32 10.14 -6.47
CA ALA A 20 -20.12 10.87 -5.50
C ALA A 20 -19.22 11.89 -4.80
N VAL A 21 -19.38 13.16 -5.14
CA VAL A 21 -18.78 14.32 -4.44
C VAL A 21 -19.75 14.74 -3.35
N GLY A 22 -19.38 14.49 -2.08
CA GLY A 22 -20.10 15.02 -0.92
C GLY A 22 -19.47 16.36 -0.50
N ALA A 23 -20.13 17.47 -0.83
CA ALA A 23 -19.82 18.79 -0.29
C ALA A 23 -20.71 19.07 0.92
N CYS A 24 -20.12 19.14 2.12
CA CYS A 24 -20.77 19.74 3.29
C CYS A 24 -20.41 21.22 3.34
N MET A 25 -21.36 22.08 2.94
CA MET A 25 -21.37 23.51 3.28
C MET A 25 -22.47 23.71 4.32
N ALA A 26 -22.08 24.07 5.54
CA ALA A 26 -23.01 24.56 6.55
C ALA A 26 -22.92 26.08 6.61
N SER A 27 -24.07 26.72 6.36
CA SER A 27 -24.45 28.09 6.73
C SER A 27 -23.94 28.46 8.13
N GLY A 28 -23.55 29.69 8.46
CA GLY A 28 -23.97 30.99 7.95
C GLY A 28 -24.54 31.76 9.14
N ASN A 29 -24.01 32.96 9.43
CA ASN A 29 -24.80 34.00 10.10
C ASN A 29 -24.25 35.38 9.73
N ALA A 30 -25.15 36.25 9.27
CA ALA A 30 -24.87 37.62 8.84
C ALA A 30 -25.14 38.64 9.96
N SER A 31 -24.35 39.71 9.93
CA SER A 31 -24.57 41.18 10.15
C SER A 31 -25.86 41.67 10.88
N SER A 32 -25.94 42.81 11.59
CA SER A 32 -25.25 44.11 11.47
C SER A 32 -25.38 44.96 12.76
N ASP A 33 -24.34 45.76 13.03
CA ASP A 33 -24.25 47.20 13.42
C ASP A 33 -25.38 47.94 14.21
N ALA A 34 -25.00 48.65 15.29
CA ALA A 34 -25.48 50.01 15.60
C ALA A 34 -24.74 50.69 16.81
N ALA A 35 -24.07 51.81 16.50
CA ALA A 35 -24.09 53.13 17.17
C ALA A 35 -23.22 53.50 18.42
N LYS A 36 -22.29 54.44 18.13
CA LYS A 36 -21.90 55.69 18.83
C LYS A 36 -20.99 55.67 20.09
N PRO A 37 -19.80 56.31 20.04
CA PRO A 37 -18.95 56.59 21.21
C PRO A 37 -19.07 58.06 21.70
N PRO A 38 -18.74 58.33 22.99
CA PRO A 38 -18.14 59.60 23.40
C PRO A 38 -16.71 59.40 23.95
N ALA A 39 -15.80 60.31 23.55
CA ALA A 39 -14.49 60.56 24.17
C ALA A 39 -14.64 61.13 25.62
N PRO A 40 -13.59 61.39 26.45
CA PRO A 40 -12.14 61.50 26.14
C PRO A 40 -11.15 60.99 27.22
N LYS A 41 -9.84 60.89 26.87
CA LYS A 41 -8.68 61.56 27.53
C LYS A 41 -7.36 60.78 27.46
N ALA A 42 -6.32 61.55 27.15
CA ALA A 42 -4.90 61.44 27.53
C ALA A 42 -4.00 60.38 26.84
N ALA A 43 -3.07 60.91 26.04
CA ALA A 43 -1.79 60.31 25.62
C ALA A 43 -0.82 60.15 26.85
N PRO A 44 0.32 59.40 26.82
CA PRO A 44 1.32 59.39 25.74
C PRO A 44 2.11 58.08 25.43
N ASN A 45 2.58 57.97 24.17
CA ASN A 45 3.80 57.36 23.60
C ASN A 45 4.41 55.98 24.01
N LEU A 46 4.63 55.18 22.94
CA LEU A 46 5.72 54.20 22.61
C LEU A 46 5.68 52.77 23.23
N PRO A 47 6.30 51.74 22.59
CA PRO A 47 6.66 51.50 21.18
C PRO A 47 6.23 50.12 20.62
N SER A 48 6.55 49.93 19.34
CA SER A 48 6.69 48.73 18.51
C SER A 48 6.94 47.36 19.18
N GLU A 49 6.39 46.35 18.48
CA GLU A 49 6.93 44.99 18.26
C GLU A 49 6.90 44.00 19.43
N ALA A 50 5.91 43.11 19.39
CA ALA A 50 6.03 41.77 19.95
C ALA A 50 5.55 40.77 18.89
N SER A 51 6.53 40.24 18.14
CA SER A 51 6.38 39.06 17.30
C SER A 51 5.90 37.90 18.18
N VAL A 52 4.76 37.31 17.84
CA VAL A 52 4.33 36.05 18.43
C VAL A 52 5.14 34.92 17.81
N ASP A 53 5.94 34.27 18.65
CA ASP A 53 6.71 33.07 18.34
C ASP A 53 5.86 32.05 17.57
N ALA A 54 6.30 31.75 16.36
CA ALA A 54 5.78 30.64 15.58
C ALA A 54 6.16 29.33 16.29
N VAL A 55 5.13 28.57 16.69
CA VAL A 55 5.26 27.16 17.06
C VAL A 55 6.00 26.44 15.92
N PRO A 56 7.16 25.80 16.16
CA PRO A 56 7.81 25.04 15.12
C PRO A 56 6.95 23.83 14.79
N THR A 57 6.38 23.83 13.59
CA THR A 57 5.85 22.64 12.94
C THR A 57 6.91 21.54 13.01
N PRO A 58 6.65 20.38 13.62
CA PRO A 58 7.61 19.28 13.58
C PRO A 58 7.78 18.89 12.11
N GLU A 59 8.99 19.10 11.58
CA GLU A 59 9.38 18.58 10.27
C GLU A 59 9.05 17.08 10.22
N PRO A 60 8.39 16.59 9.15
CA PRO A 60 8.30 15.16 8.90
C PRO A 60 9.72 14.62 8.81
N GLN A 61 10.14 13.84 9.80
CA GLN A 61 11.46 13.25 9.76
C GLN A 61 11.58 12.44 8.47
N PRO A 62 12.61 12.68 7.64
CA PRO A 62 12.82 11.90 6.44
C PRO A 62 12.92 10.43 6.88
N MET A 63 12.03 9.59 6.35
CA MET A 63 12.06 8.16 6.62
C MET A 63 13.47 7.65 6.28
N PRO A 64 14.14 6.90 7.16
CA PRO A 64 15.48 6.38 6.91
C PRO A 64 15.41 5.23 5.90
N SER A 65 15.08 5.54 4.65
CA SER A 65 15.03 4.61 3.52
C SER A 65 16.23 4.78 2.56
N ASP A 66 17.08 5.80 2.78
CA ASP A 66 18.24 6.09 1.93
C ASP A 66 19.57 5.59 2.51
N ARG A 67 19.53 4.76 3.56
CA ARG A 67 20.76 4.09 4.01
C ARG A 67 21.13 3.10 2.92
N ALA A 68 22.09 3.49 2.08
CA ALA A 68 22.72 2.63 1.09
C ALA A 68 22.92 1.23 1.70
N ALA A 69 22.48 0.20 0.98
CA ALA A 69 22.53 -1.17 1.44
C ALA A 69 23.92 -1.47 1.99
N ASP A 70 24.00 -1.85 3.26
CA ASP A 70 25.25 -2.34 3.85
C ASP A 70 25.70 -3.56 3.03
N PRO A 71 26.84 -3.51 2.33
CA PRO A 71 27.29 -4.59 1.46
C PRO A 71 27.56 -5.90 2.23
N ASN A 72 27.70 -5.84 3.56
CA ASN A 72 27.90 -7.01 4.40
C ASN A 72 26.59 -7.63 4.90
N LYS A 73 25.43 -7.01 4.65
CA LYS A 73 24.15 -7.56 5.08
C LYS A 73 23.82 -8.82 4.26
N PRO A 74 23.42 -9.94 4.89
CA PRO A 74 23.04 -11.15 4.16
C PRO A 74 21.91 -10.84 3.19
N LYS A 75 21.95 -11.40 1.97
CA LYS A 75 20.84 -11.29 1.03
C LYS A 75 19.56 -11.93 1.59
N ALA A 76 18.41 -11.46 1.13
CA ALA A 76 17.13 -12.09 1.46
C ALA A 76 17.10 -13.54 0.95
N GLN A 77 16.49 -14.43 1.72
CA GLN A 77 16.18 -15.79 1.28
C GLN A 77 14.94 -15.75 0.40
N VAL A 78 15.00 -16.36 -0.78
CA VAL A 78 13.90 -16.40 -1.75
C VAL A 78 13.43 -17.83 -1.92
N GLY A 79 12.18 -18.09 -1.58
CA GLY A 79 11.52 -19.38 -1.78
C GLY A 79 11.21 -19.67 -3.25
N GLU A 80 10.89 -20.92 -3.54
CA GLU A 80 10.52 -21.33 -4.90
C GLU A 80 9.00 -21.30 -5.11
N PRO A 81 8.51 -20.71 -6.22
CA PRO A 81 7.11 -20.84 -6.60
C PRO A 81 6.84 -22.23 -7.18
N VAL A 82 6.00 -22.98 -6.48
CA VAL A 82 5.58 -24.33 -6.85
C VAL A 82 4.37 -24.26 -7.80
N GLY A 83 4.45 -24.95 -8.94
CA GLY A 83 3.41 -24.94 -9.95
C GLY A 83 3.42 -23.71 -10.87
N ALA A 84 2.43 -23.61 -11.76
CA ALA A 84 2.33 -22.52 -12.74
C ALA A 84 1.61 -21.27 -12.20
N GLY A 85 1.02 -21.34 -11.00
CA GLY A 85 0.12 -20.33 -10.43
C GLY A 85 -1.36 -20.75 -10.55
N PRO A 86 -2.29 -19.83 -10.25
CA PRO A 86 -2.07 -18.42 -9.92
C PRO A 86 -1.50 -18.18 -8.52
N PHE A 87 -0.59 -17.21 -8.38
CA PHE A 87 -0.01 -16.79 -7.10
C PHE A 87 -0.70 -15.52 -6.60
N GLY A 88 -1.53 -15.66 -5.57
CA GLY A 88 -2.34 -14.56 -5.02
C GLY A 88 -1.87 -14.01 -3.68
N GLN A 89 -0.95 -14.69 -2.99
CA GLN A 89 -0.47 -14.33 -1.67
C GLN A 89 1.00 -14.69 -1.50
N PHE A 90 1.69 -13.92 -0.67
CA PHE A 90 3.10 -14.12 -0.34
C PHE A 90 3.31 -13.85 1.14
N ILE A 91 4.33 -14.51 1.68
CA ILE A 91 4.82 -14.33 3.03
C ILE A 91 6.15 -13.59 2.93
N VAL A 92 6.29 -12.47 3.63
CA VAL A 92 7.53 -11.71 3.76
C VAL A 92 7.87 -11.53 5.22
N LYS A 93 9.11 -11.84 5.60
CA LYS A 93 9.64 -11.42 6.88
C LYS A 93 10.65 -10.31 6.69
N TYR A 94 10.41 -9.21 7.38
CA TYR A 94 11.39 -8.16 7.55
C TYR A 94 12.33 -8.48 8.71
N ARG A 95 13.54 -7.90 8.68
CA ARG A 95 14.55 -8.10 9.73
C ARG A 95 14.14 -7.43 11.03
N ASP A 96 14.63 -7.98 12.14
CA ASP A 96 14.16 -7.68 13.49
C ASP A 96 14.31 -6.19 13.89
N ASP A 97 15.30 -5.51 13.33
CA ASP A 97 15.63 -4.12 13.64
C ASP A 97 14.89 -3.10 12.76
N THR A 98 14.07 -3.54 11.81
CA THR A 98 13.48 -2.68 10.78
C THR A 98 12.11 -2.12 11.16
N GLN A 99 11.75 -0.98 10.56
CA GLN A 99 10.48 -0.31 10.81
C GLN A 99 9.24 -1.16 10.45
N PRO A 100 9.17 -1.84 9.29
CA PRO A 100 8.02 -2.68 8.96
C PRO A 100 7.74 -3.74 10.03
N LEU A 101 8.78 -4.30 10.67
CA LEU A 101 8.56 -5.22 11.77
C LEU A 101 8.11 -4.52 13.05
N LYS A 102 8.65 -3.35 13.39
CA LYS A 102 8.29 -2.65 14.64
C LYS A 102 6.93 -1.95 14.59
N GLN A 103 6.49 -1.54 13.41
CA GLN A 103 5.30 -0.72 13.21
C GLN A 103 4.49 -1.23 12.02
N VAL A 104 3.32 -1.81 12.29
CA VAL A 104 2.42 -2.35 11.24
C VAL A 104 2.04 -1.28 10.22
N GLY A 105 1.84 -0.02 10.65
CA GLY A 105 1.55 1.11 9.76
C GLY A 105 2.65 1.42 8.74
N ALA A 106 3.88 0.94 8.97
CA ALA A 106 4.99 1.10 8.03
C ALA A 106 5.01 0.04 6.91
N VAL A 107 4.20 -1.02 7.02
CA VAL A 107 4.20 -2.13 6.05
C VAL A 107 3.56 -1.72 4.72
N GLN A 108 2.36 -1.13 4.74
CA GLN A 108 1.64 -0.79 3.50
C GLN A 108 2.43 0.20 2.60
N PRO A 109 3.02 1.29 3.13
CA PRO A 109 3.88 2.17 2.31
C PRO A 109 5.07 1.44 1.67
N ARG A 110 5.59 0.39 2.31
CA ARG A 110 6.66 -0.44 1.76
C ARG A 110 6.18 -1.33 0.62
N LEU A 111 4.98 -1.90 0.76
CA LEU A 111 4.31 -2.64 -0.31
C LEU A 111 4.05 -1.73 -1.52
N ASP A 112 3.54 -0.52 -1.29
CA ASP A 112 3.23 0.44 -2.37
C ASP A 112 4.50 0.82 -3.16
N ARG A 113 5.62 1.04 -2.46
CA ARG A 113 6.93 1.29 -3.08
C ARG A 113 7.38 0.11 -3.94
N THR A 114 7.24 -1.11 -3.41
CA THR A 114 7.64 -2.33 -4.12
C THR A 114 6.79 -2.54 -5.37
N ALA A 115 5.47 -2.32 -5.27
CA ALA A 115 4.56 -2.38 -6.41
C ALA A 115 4.92 -1.35 -7.49
N ALA A 116 5.27 -0.13 -7.09
CA ALA A 116 5.73 0.92 -8.01
C ALA A 116 7.03 0.54 -8.72
N GLN A 117 8.00 -0.03 -7.98
CA GLN A 117 9.27 -0.52 -8.55
C GLN A 117 9.08 -1.70 -9.49
N PHE A 118 8.12 -2.58 -9.20
CA PHE A 118 7.79 -3.72 -10.05
C PHE A 118 7.18 -3.30 -11.40
N GLY A 119 6.46 -2.16 -11.45
CA GLY A 119 6.06 -1.51 -12.70
C GLY A 119 4.90 -2.17 -13.46
N LYS A 120 4.28 -3.23 -12.94
CA LYS A 120 3.07 -3.82 -13.54
C LYS A 120 1.85 -2.94 -13.28
N ARG A 121 1.21 -2.48 -14.36
CA ARG A 121 0.02 -1.64 -14.29
C ARG A 121 -1.14 -2.38 -13.60
N GLY A 122 -1.76 -1.73 -12.62
CA GLY A 122 -2.91 -2.29 -11.89
C GLY A 122 -2.53 -3.35 -10.85
N LEU A 123 -1.24 -3.55 -10.58
CA LEU A 123 -0.80 -4.39 -9.46
C LEU A 123 -1.08 -3.68 -8.13
N ALA A 124 -1.83 -4.35 -7.26
CA ALA A 124 -2.04 -3.95 -5.88
C ALA A 124 -1.45 -5.00 -4.95
N LEU A 125 -0.64 -4.54 -4.00
CA LEU A 125 -0.14 -5.32 -2.88
C LEU A 125 -0.86 -4.85 -1.62
N THR A 126 -1.46 -5.76 -0.85
CA THR A 126 -2.25 -5.40 0.33
C THR A 126 -1.87 -6.27 1.51
N TRP A 127 -1.42 -5.64 2.59
CA TRP A 127 -1.13 -6.35 3.84
C TRP A 127 -2.39 -7.04 4.38
N LYS A 128 -2.26 -8.29 4.81
CA LYS A 128 -3.36 -9.07 5.40
C LYS A 128 -3.23 -9.14 6.91
N HIS A 129 -2.13 -9.71 7.39
CA HIS A 129 -1.88 -9.93 8.81
C HIS A 129 -0.42 -10.28 9.04
N ARG A 130 -0.02 -10.31 10.31
CA ARG A 130 1.26 -10.83 10.78
C ARG A 130 1.08 -12.18 11.44
N MET A 131 1.91 -13.14 11.07
CA MET A 131 1.98 -14.47 11.68
C MET A 131 2.79 -14.44 12.98
N GLY A 132 2.60 -15.44 13.85
CA GLY A 132 3.34 -15.59 15.11
C GLY A 132 4.86 -15.73 14.96
N ILE A 133 5.37 -15.98 13.74
CA ILE A 133 6.79 -16.02 13.41
C ILE A 133 7.37 -14.68 12.93
N ASN A 134 6.64 -13.57 13.16
CA ASN A 134 7.02 -12.22 12.74
C ASN A 134 7.15 -12.05 11.21
N ALA A 135 6.42 -12.86 10.44
CA ALA A 135 6.30 -12.69 8.99
C ALA A 135 4.92 -12.13 8.64
N ASP A 136 4.88 -11.26 7.64
CA ASP A 136 3.69 -10.61 7.13
C ASP A 136 3.16 -11.37 5.90
N VAL A 137 1.85 -11.60 5.88
CA VAL A 137 1.15 -12.09 4.69
C VAL A 137 0.58 -10.90 3.95
N PHE A 138 0.76 -10.84 2.63
CA PHE A 138 0.07 -9.88 1.77
C PHE A 138 -0.57 -10.58 0.58
N SER A 139 -1.67 -10.01 0.09
CA SER A 139 -2.27 -10.42 -1.17
C SER A 139 -1.79 -9.60 -2.34
N VAL A 140 -1.87 -10.20 -3.52
CA VAL A 140 -1.57 -9.61 -4.81
C VAL A 140 -2.81 -9.64 -5.69
N SER A 141 -3.14 -8.51 -6.30
CA SER A 141 -4.23 -8.41 -7.28
C SER A 141 -3.81 -7.57 -8.49
N PRO A 142 -3.98 -8.05 -9.73
CA PRO A 142 -4.40 -9.40 -10.09
C PRO A 142 -3.37 -10.46 -9.65
N ALA A 143 -3.80 -11.71 -9.50
CA ALA A 143 -2.89 -12.82 -9.19
C ALA A 143 -1.83 -12.98 -10.29
N LEU A 144 -0.65 -13.46 -9.90
CA LEU A 144 0.53 -13.55 -10.75
C LEU A 144 0.68 -14.93 -11.36
N ASP A 145 1.26 -15.00 -12.56
CA ASP A 145 1.84 -16.26 -13.06
C ASP A 145 3.20 -16.55 -12.40
N ARG A 146 3.79 -17.70 -12.72
CA ARG A 146 5.09 -18.10 -12.15
C ARG A 146 6.23 -17.11 -12.45
N GLY A 147 6.31 -16.59 -13.67
CA GLY A 147 7.37 -15.66 -14.06
C GLY A 147 7.24 -14.33 -13.32
N GLU A 148 6.02 -13.83 -13.23
CA GLU A 148 5.70 -12.62 -12.48
C GLU A 148 5.91 -12.79 -10.97
N ALA A 149 5.57 -13.95 -10.40
CA ALA A 149 5.84 -14.27 -9.00
C ALA A 149 7.34 -14.24 -8.70
N VAL A 150 8.16 -14.88 -9.54
CA VAL A 150 9.63 -14.82 -9.41
C VAL A 150 10.13 -13.38 -9.47
N ALA A 151 9.64 -12.59 -10.42
CA ALA A 151 10.03 -11.19 -10.55
C ALA A 151 9.63 -10.35 -9.34
N LEU A 152 8.42 -10.56 -8.78
CA LEU A 152 7.97 -9.86 -7.57
C LEU A 152 8.85 -10.25 -6.38
N MET A 153 9.18 -11.53 -6.24
CA MET A 153 10.04 -12.00 -5.16
C MET A 153 11.45 -11.40 -5.24
N ASN A 154 12.00 -11.27 -6.45
CA ASN A 154 13.27 -10.59 -6.65
C ASN A 154 13.20 -9.09 -6.34
N ALA A 155 12.07 -8.43 -6.59
CA ALA A 155 11.87 -7.03 -6.22
C ALA A 155 11.91 -6.84 -4.69
N PHE A 156 11.25 -7.72 -3.94
CA PHE A 156 11.38 -7.75 -2.48
C PHE A 156 12.79 -8.15 -2.02
N ALA A 157 13.46 -9.07 -2.70
CA ALA A 157 14.81 -9.50 -2.31
C ALA A 157 15.87 -8.40 -2.51
N ALA A 158 15.58 -7.39 -3.35
CA ALA A 158 16.42 -6.20 -3.51
C ALA A 158 16.32 -5.23 -2.32
N ASP A 159 15.30 -5.39 -1.47
CA ASP A 159 15.13 -4.63 -0.25
C ASP A 159 16.07 -5.15 0.86
N PRO A 160 17.01 -4.34 1.39
CA PRO A 160 17.92 -4.78 2.45
C PRO A 160 17.21 -5.11 3.77
N ASP A 161 16.00 -4.62 4.00
CA ASP A 161 15.21 -4.87 5.21
C ASP A 161 14.50 -6.23 5.15
N VAL A 162 14.40 -6.87 3.99
CA VAL A 162 13.77 -8.18 3.84
C VAL A 162 14.74 -9.30 4.25
N GLN A 163 14.27 -10.21 5.10
CA GLN A 163 14.98 -11.40 5.55
C GLN A 163 14.62 -12.62 4.69
N PHE A 164 13.33 -12.87 4.47
CA PHE A 164 12.85 -13.93 3.59
C PHE A 164 11.58 -13.53 2.85
N ILE A 165 11.38 -14.10 1.66
CA ILE A 165 10.12 -14.05 0.91
C ILE A 165 9.81 -15.40 0.27
N GLU A 166 8.55 -15.82 0.30
CA GLU A 166 8.06 -16.96 -0.45
C GLU A 166 6.57 -16.81 -0.81
N PRO A 167 6.06 -17.56 -1.81
CA PRO A 167 4.64 -17.60 -2.07
C PRO A 167 3.89 -18.34 -0.95
N ASP A 168 2.73 -17.83 -0.57
CA ASP A 168 1.81 -18.51 0.33
C ASP A 168 1.05 -19.57 -0.47
N ASN A 169 1.69 -20.73 -0.61
CA ASN A 169 1.15 -21.88 -1.33
C ASN A 169 0.03 -22.52 -0.50
N HIS A 170 -1.18 -21.96 -0.59
CA HIS A 170 -2.36 -22.69 -0.19
C HIS A 170 -2.49 -23.92 -1.10
N ILE A 171 -2.22 -25.11 -0.54
CA ILE A 171 -2.71 -26.35 -1.15
C ILE A 171 -4.23 -26.23 -1.10
N SER A 172 -4.86 -25.87 -2.22
CA SER A 172 -6.30 -26.10 -2.38
C SER A 172 -6.52 -27.60 -2.36
N LEU A 173 -6.82 -28.13 -1.18
CA LEU A 173 -7.48 -29.42 -1.08
C LEU A 173 -8.81 -29.23 -1.82
N GLY A 174 -8.90 -29.80 -3.02
CA GLY A 174 -10.17 -29.89 -3.72
C GLY A 174 -11.22 -30.59 -2.84
N PRO A 175 -12.50 -30.52 -3.19
CA PRO A 175 -13.56 -31.13 -2.40
C PRO A 175 -13.22 -32.60 -2.09
N ILE A 176 -13.03 -32.95 -0.82
CA ILE A 176 -12.91 -34.35 -0.40
C ILE A 176 -14.33 -34.93 -0.48
N ILE A 177 -14.72 -35.40 -1.66
CA ILE A 177 -15.96 -36.17 -1.82
C ILE A 177 -15.71 -37.55 -1.19
N ARG A 178 -16.06 -37.72 0.09
CA ARG A 178 -16.20 -39.06 0.68
C ARG A 178 -17.48 -39.66 0.10
N GLN A 179 -17.37 -40.52 -0.89
CA GLN A 179 -18.52 -41.32 -1.30
C GLN A 179 -18.94 -42.20 -0.11
N PRO A 180 -20.24 -42.25 0.25
CA PRO A 180 -20.70 -43.14 1.30
C PRO A 180 -20.42 -44.59 0.88
N ALA A 181 -19.88 -45.39 1.81
CA ALA A 181 -19.69 -46.82 1.59
C ALA A 181 -21.05 -47.44 1.26
N THR A 182 -21.13 -48.16 0.13
CA THR A 182 -22.29 -48.96 -0.21
C THR A 182 -22.38 -50.06 0.85
N VAL A 183 -23.40 -50.00 1.71
CA VAL A 183 -23.72 -51.09 2.62
C VAL A 183 -24.57 -52.06 1.82
N ASP A 184 -23.99 -53.18 1.41
CA ASP A 184 -24.76 -54.31 0.88
C ASP A 184 -25.69 -54.83 1.98
N LYS A 185 -26.97 -54.99 1.63
CA LYS A 185 -28.05 -55.43 2.53
C LYS A 185 -28.45 -56.87 2.25
#